data_AF-A0A1P8M7I7-F1
#
_entry.id   AF-A0A1P8M7I7-F1
#
_cell.length_a   1.000
_cell.length_b   1.000
_cell.length_c   1.000
_cell.angle_alpha   90.00
_cell.angle_beta   90.00
_cell.angle_gamma   90.00
#
_symmetry.space_group_name_H-M   'P 1'
#
loop_
_entity.id
_entity.type
_entity.pdbx_description
1 polymer ?
#
loop_
_entity_poly.entity_id
_entity_poly.type
_entity_poly.pdbx_seq_one_letter_code
_entity_poly.pdbx_strand_id
1 'polypeptide(L)'
;MTSASAVVRPDVQVWAAVWNRKISRRRQLFSWLTGLSGTVGAFIADRGWEAMDDPAWTGGYRFIDMIGGASILLAVAFAVFGWMLGRFSVAAAPLVLAFAAVPHTLDGYASAPLWWAAAAVGSALALAAAWKSCHELHLVHSLAKSSLSGRSVAVGPVAAQARQRALRRGMVAALVLPLAAVVAWAAAFAVLPAELGRTYAELGEESSSTMFATAAAALSVTGLAGVIRQMWRIYATHRVGTRLVWEIPVNAGLASQWPLVMRESGLAPGDALSLAECVCLAEFRRAFPDTDGDLPEDESIYASEYCPLHGIDRINGLSAGEFGALAGESWLWDSQSGPPERVGPDNRRLLLYGFAGHAFTGIPLKARADCIDAPFPEIGQARETQPGKVVPDWDKSERPAAGVLDMIDLQPAGYNGTAYRYRHGRAWFEAADTGKPATGRQGSEAL
;
A
#
# COMPACT_ATOMS: atom_id res chain seq x y z
N MET A 1 -16.80 9.60 18.43
CA MET A 1 -16.99 8.59 19.48
C MET A 1 -15.93 7.52 19.34
N THR A 2 -15.25 7.19 20.43
CA THR A 2 -14.29 6.09 20.50
C THR A 2 -15.04 4.75 20.51
N SER A 3 -14.41 3.69 20.03
CA SER A 3 -15.02 2.35 20.02
C SER A 3 -14.08 1.30 20.60
N ALA A 4 -14.57 0.47 21.51
CA ALA A 4 -13.79 -0.64 22.06
C ALA A 4 -13.56 -1.70 20.97
N SER A 5 -12.31 -2.08 20.76
CA SER A 5 -11.89 -3.13 19.82
C SER A 5 -11.01 -4.15 20.52
N ALA A 6 -11.15 -5.43 20.17
CA ALA A 6 -10.32 -6.49 20.74
C ALA A 6 -8.93 -6.48 20.10
N VAL A 7 -7.91 -6.79 20.91
CA VAL A 7 -6.51 -6.82 20.48
C VAL A 7 -6.12 -8.23 20.05
N VAL A 8 -5.54 -8.32 18.85
CA VAL A 8 -4.98 -9.54 18.27
C VAL A 8 -3.47 -9.36 18.19
N ARG A 9 -2.72 -10.26 18.82
CA ARG A 9 -1.26 -10.17 18.95
C ARG A 9 -0.60 -11.48 18.48
N PRO A 10 -0.43 -11.67 17.16
CA PRO A 10 0.20 -12.88 16.64
C PRO A 10 1.70 -12.92 16.93
N ASP A 11 2.25 -14.12 17.12
CA ASP A 11 3.70 -14.32 17.21
C ASP A 11 4.38 -14.16 15.84
N VAL A 12 5.68 -13.82 15.83
CA VAL A 12 6.50 -13.58 14.63
C VAL A 12 6.48 -14.77 13.68
N GLN A 13 6.67 -15.97 14.22
CA GLN A 13 6.73 -17.20 13.43
C GLN A 13 5.37 -17.50 12.77
N VAL A 14 4.28 -17.34 13.54
CA VAL A 14 2.92 -17.60 13.07
C VAL A 14 2.50 -16.55 12.03
N TRP A 15 2.87 -15.29 12.22
CA TRP A 15 2.60 -14.22 11.27
C TRP A 15 3.36 -14.42 9.95
N ALA A 16 4.65 -14.77 10.01
CA ALA A 16 5.47 -15.02 8.83
C ALA A 16 4.92 -16.17 7.96
N ALA A 17 4.37 -17.21 8.58
CA ALA A 17 3.77 -18.35 7.88
C ALA A 17 2.53 -17.98 7.04
N VAL A 18 1.80 -16.92 7.42
CA VAL A 18 0.60 -16.46 6.70
C VAL A 18 0.96 -15.75 5.40
N TRP A 19 2.18 -15.22 5.25
CA TRP A 19 2.53 -14.35 4.13
C TRP A 19 3.55 -14.96 3.17
N ASN A 20 3.08 -15.42 2.00
CA ASN A 20 3.94 -16.02 0.97
C ASN A 20 3.96 -15.19 -0.33
N ARG A 21 4.87 -14.20 -0.38
CA ARG A 21 4.99 -13.14 -1.40
C ARG A 21 5.22 -13.64 -2.83
N LYS A 22 6.01 -14.70 -3.00
CA LYS A 22 6.42 -15.23 -4.33
C LYS A 22 5.25 -15.74 -5.17
N ILE A 23 4.16 -16.14 -4.52
CA ILE A 23 3.01 -16.77 -5.19
C ILE A 23 2.14 -15.73 -5.92
N SER A 24 2.05 -14.50 -5.42
CA SER A 24 1.18 -13.47 -6.03
C SER A 24 1.70 -12.93 -7.36
N ARG A 25 3.02 -12.70 -7.50
CA ARG A 25 3.59 -12.17 -8.76
C ARG A 25 3.54 -13.19 -9.89
N ARG A 26 3.84 -14.45 -9.60
CA ARG A 26 3.78 -15.54 -10.60
C ARG A 26 2.38 -15.65 -11.20
N ARG A 27 1.33 -15.56 -10.38
CA ARG A 27 -0.06 -15.63 -10.86
C ARG A 27 -0.45 -14.48 -11.78
N GLN A 28 0.01 -13.26 -11.47
CA GLN A 28 -0.21 -12.10 -12.33
C GLN A 28 0.47 -12.31 -13.69
N LEU A 29 1.73 -12.75 -13.66
CA LEU A 29 2.49 -13.05 -14.87
C LEU A 29 1.82 -14.15 -15.69
N PHE A 30 1.44 -15.27 -15.07
CA PHE A 30 0.75 -16.36 -15.77
C PHE A 30 -0.59 -15.91 -16.37
N SER A 31 -1.39 -15.12 -15.66
CA SER A 31 -2.66 -14.63 -16.18
C SER A 31 -2.48 -13.70 -17.39
N TRP A 32 -1.48 -12.82 -17.34
CA TRP A 32 -1.15 -11.97 -18.48
C TRP A 32 -0.62 -12.80 -19.64
N LEU A 33 0.29 -13.75 -19.39
CA LEU A 33 0.81 -14.67 -20.41
C LEU A 33 -0.30 -15.53 -21.03
N THR A 34 -1.34 -15.91 -20.29
CA THR A 34 -2.50 -16.61 -20.85
C THR A 34 -3.25 -15.73 -21.84
N GLY A 35 -3.46 -14.44 -21.51
CA GLY A 35 -4.03 -13.47 -22.43
C GLY A 35 -3.19 -13.31 -23.69
N LEU A 36 -1.90 -13.03 -23.52
CA LEU A 36 -0.94 -12.87 -24.61
C LEU A 36 -0.88 -14.11 -25.52
N SER A 37 -0.76 -15.30 -24.93
CA SER A 37 -0.66 -16.55 -25.69
C SER A 37 -1.96 -16.89 -26.41
N GLY A 38 -3.11 -16.59 -25.79
CA GLY A 38 -4.42 -16.74 -26.43
C GLY A 38 -4.57 -15.83 -27.65
N THR A 39 -4.23 -14.55 -27.51
CA THR A 39 -4.28 -13.57 -28.61
C THR A 39 -3.31 -13.90 -29.73
N VAL A 40 -2.05 -14.25 -29.42
CA VAL A 40 -1.05 -14.63 -30.42
C VAL A 40 -1.43 -15.94 -31.11
N GLY A 41 -1.92 -16.92 -30.34
CA GLY A 41 -2.39 -18.19 -30.90
C GLY A 41 -3.56 -18.00 -31.87
N ALA A 42 -4.54 -17.17 -31.50
CA ALA A 42 -5.66 -16.82 -32.36
C ALA A 42 -5.20 -16.13 -33.65
N PHE A 43 -4.31 -15.14 -33.55
CA PHE A 43 -3.71 -14.49 -34.70
C PHE A 43 -3.01 -15.48 -35.64
N ILE A 44 -2.31 -16.49 -35.08
CA ILE A 44 -1.65 -17.52 -35.88
C ILE A 44 -2.64 -18.45 -36.55
N ALA A 45 -3.68 -18.89 -35.85
CA ALA A 45 -4.69 -19.81 -36.39
C ALA A 45 -5.48 -19.20 -37.55
N ASP A 46 -5.79 -17.91 -37.46
CA ASP A 46 -6.46 -17.18 -38.53
C ASP A 46 -5.47 -16.71 -39.63
N ARG A 47 -4.17 -17.04 -39.52
CA ARG A 47 -3.11 -16.57 -40.41
C ARG A 47 -3.17 -15.06 -40.62
N GLY A 48 -3.35 -14.30 -39.54
CA GLY A 48 -3.65 -12.87 -39.60
C GLY A 48 -2.58 -12.01 -40.29
N TRP A 49 -1.38 -12.54 -40.53
CA TRP A 49 -0.34 -11.88 -41.34
C TRP A 49 -0.62 -11.92 -42.85
N GLU A 50 -1.46 -12.84 -43.33
CA GLU A 50 -1.82 -12.98 -44.75
C GLU A 50 -3.01 -12.12 -45.13
N ALA A 51 -3.80 -11.72 -44.14
CA ALA A 51 -5.02 -10.94 -44.29
C ALA A 51 -4.85 -9.48 -43.80
N MET A 52 -3.62 -8.96 -43.73
CA MET A 52 -3.38 -7.57 -43.27
C MET A 52 -3.97 -6.52 -44.24
N ASP A 53 -4.06 -6.86 -45.52
CA ASP A 53 -4.65 -6.02 -46.57
C ASP A 53 -6.12 -6.36 -46.85
N ASP A 54 -6.65 -7.41 -46.21
CA ASP A 54 -8.05 -7.82 -46.37
C ASP A 54 -8.96 -6.94 -45.50
N PRO A 55 -10.19 -6.64 -45.97
CA PRO A 55 -11.14 -5.88 -45.18
C PRO A 55 -11.48 -6.63 -43.89
N ALA A 56 -11.54 -5.92 -42.77
CA ALA A 56 -11.78 -6.52 -41.45
C ALA A 56 -13.13 -7.26 -41.34
N TRP A 57 -14.08 -6.98 -42.24
CA TRP A 57 -15.30 -7.75 -42.43
C TRP A 57 -15.68 -7.81 -43.91
N THR A 58 -16.36 -8.88 -44.31
CA THR A 58 -16.86 -9.06 -45.69
C THR A 58 -18.35 -8.76 -45.78
N GLY A 59 -18.76 -8.00 -46.79
CA GLY A 59 -20.16 -7.62 -46.99
C GLY A 59 -20.58 -6.42 -46.17
N GLY A 60 -21.89 -6.31 -45.88
CA GLY A 60 -22.43 -5.23 -45.07
C GLY A 60 -22.13 -5.46 -43.59
N TYR A 61 -21.72 -4.41 -42.88
CA TYR A 61 -21.38 -4.44 -41.46
C TYR A 61 -22.56 -4.89 -40.59
N ARG A 62 -22.31 -5.83 -39.68
CA ARG A 62 -23.31 -6.47 -38.81
C ARG A 62 -22.99 -6.20 -37.35
N PHE A 63 -23.96 -6.46 -36.49
CA PHE A 63 -23.75 -6.43 -35.03
C PHE A 63 -22.61 -7.36 -34.59
N ILE A 64 -22.47 -8.53 -35.21
CA ILE A 64 -21.40 -9.47 -34.85
C ILE A 64 -20.01 -8.92 -35.20
N ASP A 65 -19.89 -8.14 -36.27
CA ASP A 65 -18.63 -7.51 -36.69
C ASP A 65 -18.19 -6.43 -35.68
N MET A 66 -19.15 -5.67 -35.12
CA MET A 66 -18.90 -4.72 -34.02
C MET A 66 -18.33 -5.42 -32.77
N ILE A 67 -18.96 -6.53 -32.37
CA ILE A 67 -18.53 -7.30 -31.19
C ILE A 67 -17.20 -8.00 -31.46
N GLY A 68 -17.01 -8.55 -32.66
CA GLY A 68 -15.77 -9.17 -33.13
C GLY A 68 -14.61 -8.20 -33.07
N GLY A 69 -14.71 -7.05 -33.75
CA GLY A 69 -13.70 -6.00 -33.73
C GLY A 69 -13.40 -5.49 -32.33
N ALA A 70 -14.44 -5.24 -31.52
CA ALA A 70 -14.27 -4.78 -30.15
C ALA A 70 -13.54 -5.81 -29.27
N SER A 71 -13.82 -7.09 -29.49
CA SER A 71 -13.17 -8.17 -28.75
C SER A 71 -11.68 -8.31 -29.09
N ILE A 72 -11.30 -8.13 -30.35
CA ILE A 72 -9.90 -8.15 -30.80
C ILE A 72 -9.15 -6.97 -30.19
N LEU A 73 -9.69 -5.75 -30.30
CA LEU A 73 -9.07 -4.56 -29.71
C LEU A 73 -8.90 -4.69 -28.20
N LEU A 74 -9.91 -5.21 -27.50
CA LEU A 74 -9.84 -5.46 -26.07
C LEU A 74 -8.77 -6.52 -25.72
N ALA A 75 -8.70 -7.61 -26.49
CA ALA A 75 -7.71 -8.67 -26.28
C ALA A 75 -6.28 -8.16 -26.52
N VAL A 76 -6.06 -7.38 -27.58
CA VAL A 76 -4.77 -6.73 -27.86
C VAL A 76 -4.41 -5.74 -26.76
N ALA A 77 -5.33 -4.87 -26.35
CA ALA A 77 -5.11 -3.94 -25.24
C ALA A 77 -4.74 -4.69 -23.95
N PHE A 78 -5.40 -5.82 -23.65
CA PHE A 78 -5.05 -6.67 -22.52
C PHE A 78 -3.67 -7.35 -22.69
N ALA A 79 -3.32 -7.80 -23.90
CA ALA A 79 -2.00 -8.39 -24.15
C ALA A 79 -0.87 -7.36 -23.94
N VAL A 80 -1.06 -6.10 -24.35
CA VAL A 80 -0.05 -5.03 -24.22
C VAL A 80 0.00 -4.47 -22.80
N PHE A 81 -1.15 -4.15 -22.21
CA PHE A 81 -1.24 -3.39 -20.94
C PHE A 81 -1.71 -4.24 -19.75
N GLY A 82 -2.06 -5.51 -19.94
CA GLY A 82 -2.65 -6.36 -18.90
C GLY A 82 -1.74 -6.62 -17.70
N TRP A 83 -0.42 -6.52 -17.87
CA TRP A 83 0.54 -6.59 -16.76
C TRP A 83 0.37 -5.42 -15.78
N MET A 84 -0.05 -4.23 -16.25
CA MET A 84 -0.29 -3.04 -15.41
C MET A 84 -1.50 -3.22 -14.50
N LEU A 85 -2.43 -4.12 -14.84
CA LEU A 85 -3.61 -4.43 -14.02
C LEU A 85 -3.23 -5.18 -12.73
N GLY A 86 -2.00 -5.69 -12.61
CA GLY A 86 -1.53 -6.37 -11.40
C GLY A 86 -2.43 -7.54 -11.03
N ARG A 87 -2.99 -7.57 -9.81
CA ARG A 87 -3.89 -8.66 -9.37
C ARG A 87 -5.22 -8.69 -10.13
N PHE A 88 -5.63 -7.59 -10.75
CA PHE A 88 -6.87 -7.55 -11.54
C PHE A 88 -6.76 -8.36 -12.84
N SER A 89 -5.54 -8.59 -13.36
CA SER A 89 -5.33 -9.42 -14.54
C SER A 89 -5.94 -10.82 -14.40
N VAL A 90 -5.85 -11.42 -13.20
CA VAL A 90 -6.36 -12.76 -12.90
C VAL A 90 -7.87 -12.87 -13.08
N ALA A 91 -8.62 -11.81 -12.77
CA ALA A 91 -10.07 -11.79 -12.99
C ALA A 91 -10.44 -11.32 -14.39
N ALA A 92 -9.66 -10.40 -14.96
CA ALA A 92 -9.93 -9.80 -16.27
C ALA A 92 -9.63 -10.76 -17.44
N ALA A 93 -8.55 -11.54 -17.37
CA ALA A 93 -8.13 -12.44 -18.45
C ALA A 93 -9.24 -13.39 -18.92
N PRO A 94 -9.91 -14.19 -18.07
CA PRO A 94 -10.98 -15.07 -18.54
C PRO A 94 -12.16 -14.31 -19.15
N LEU A 95 -12.47 -13.11 -18.67
CA LEU A 95 -13.58 -12.30 -19.19
C LEU A 95 -13.26 -11.73 -20.58
N VAL A 96 -12.05 -11.20 -20.77
CA VAL A 96 -11.57 -10.70 -22.07
C VAL A 96 -11.54 -11.83 -23.10
N LEU A 97 -10.97 -12.98 -22.71
CA LEU A 97 -10.83 -14.13 -23.60
C LEU A 97 -12.19 -14.76 -23.94
N ALA A 98 -13.12 -14.84 -22.98
CA ALA A 98 -14.49 -15.29 -23.25
C ALA A 98 -15.26 -14.30 -24.14
N PHE A 99 -15.04 -13.00 -23.95
CA PHE A 99 -15.64 -11.97 -24.80
C PHE A 99 -15.16 -12.07 -26.25
N ALA A 100 -13.92 -12.48 -26.50
CA ALA A 100 -13.41 -12.81 -27.83
C ALA A 100 -13.90 -14.17 -28.35
N ALA A 101 -14.01 -15.18 -27.50
CA ALA A 101 -14.41 -16.53 -27.92
C ALA A 101 -15.81 -16.57 -28.54
N VAL A 102 -16.77 -15.80 -27.99
CA VAL A 102 -18.16 -15.78 -28.46
C VAL A 102 -18.30 -15.34 -29.92
N PRO A 103 -17.88 -14.13 -30.34
CA PRO A 103 -18.03 -13.70 -31.72
C PRO A 103 -17.27 -14.58 -32.71
N HIS A 104 -16.04 -15.00 -32.37
CA HIS A 104 -15.25 -15.86 -33.25
C HIS A 104 -15.88 -17.25 -33.44
N THR A 105 -16.59 -17.76 -32.43
CA THR A 105 -17.36 -19.01 -32.57
C THR A 105 -18.57 -18.82 -33.47
N LEU A 106 -19.30 -17.71 -33.32
CA LEU A 106 -20.51 -17.42 -34.07
C LEU A 106 -20.24 -17.17 -35.56
N ASP A 107 -19.11 -16.53 -35.89
CA ASP A 107 -18.67 -16.32 -37.27
C ASP A 107 -17.88 -17.51 -37.85
N GLY A 108 -17.60 -18.55 -37.06
CA GLY A 108 -16.96 -19.78 -37.54
C GLY A 108 -15.45 -19.65 -37.83
N TYR A 109 -14.74 -18.74 -37.15
CA TYR A 109 -13.30 -18.56 -37.30
C TYR A 109 -12.50 -19.77 -36.79
N ALA A 110 -11.37 -20.04 -37.44
CA ALA A 110 -10.47 -21.13 -37.07
C ALA A 110 -9.84 -20.90 -35.68
N SER A 111 -9.69 -19.64 -35.25
CA SER A 111 -9.21 -19.26 -33.92
C SER A 111 -10.19 -19.52 -32.77
N ALA A 112 -11.47 -19.80 -33.03
CA ALA A 112 -12.49 -19.95 -31.99
C ALA A 112 -12.11 -20.97 -30.88
N PRO A 113 -11.58 -22.16 -31.19
CA PRO A 113 -11.15 -23.12 -30.17
C PRO A 113 -9.99 -22.59 -29.29
N LEU A 114 -9.11 -21.77 -29.85
CA LEU A 114 -7.98 -21.18 -29.10
C LEU A 114 -8.46 -20.14 -28.11
N TRP A 115 -9.42 -19.29 -28.49
CA TRP A 115 -10.04 -18.34 -27.56
C TRP A 115 -10.73 -19.05 -26.39
N TRP A 116 -11.49 -20.12 -26.66
CA TRP A 116 -12.11 -20.93 -25.60
C TRP A 116 -11.09 -21.64 -24.70
N ALA A 117 -10.04 -22.21 -25.28
CA ALA A 117 -8.98 -22.86 -24.51
C ALA A 117 -8.27 -21.85 -23.59
N ALA A 118 -7.93 -20.67 -24.09
CA ALA A 118 -7.32 -19.61 -23.31
C ALA A 118 -8.27 -19.11 -22.20
N ALA A 119 -9.56 -18.92 -22.50
CA ALA A 119 -10.58 -18.54 -21.52
C ALA A 119 -10.73 -19.61 -20.41
N ALA A 120 -10.68 -20.89 -20.76
CA ALA A 120 -10.73 -22.00 -19.80
C ALA A 120 -9.51 -22.03 -18.89
N VAL A 121 -8.30 -21.86 -19.44
CA VAL A 121 -7.06 -21.75 -18.66
C VAL A 121 -7.10 -20.53 -17.74
N GLY A 122 -7.51 -19.37 -18.26
CA GLY A 122 -7.69 -18.15 -17.46
C GLY A 122 -8.68 -18.35 -16.32
N SER A 123 -9.78 -19.07 -16.58
CA SER A 123 -10.80 -19.39 -15.57
C SER A 123 -10.26 -20.34 -14.50
N ALA A 124 -9.49 -21.35 -14.87
CA ALA A 124 -8.82 -22.24 -13.92
C ALA A 124 -7.82 -21.48 -13.03
N LEU A 125 -7.06 -20.54 -13.59
CA LEU A 125 -6.16 -19.67 -12.83
C LEU A 125 -6.93 -18.74 -11.87
N ALA A 126 -8.05 -18.18 -12.32
CA ALA A 126 -8.94 -17.35 -11.50
C ALA A 126 -9.54 -18.15 -10.34
N LEU A 127 -10.02 -19.37 -10.59
CA LEU A 127 -10.54 -20.28 -9.57
C LEU A 127 -9.46 -20.70 -8.57
N ALA A 128 -8.25 -21.04 -9.03
CA ALA A 128 -7.12 -21.35 -8.15
C ALA A 128 -6.69 -20.13 -7.30
N ALA A 129 -6.84 -18.92 -7.84
CA ALA A 129 -6.61 -17.69 -7.10
C ALA A 129 -7.69 -17.45 -6.04
N ALA A 130 -8.97 -17.61 -6.39
CA ALA A 130 -10.11 -17.51 -5.48
C ALA A 130 -10.03 -18.56 -4.36
N TRP A 131 -9.69 -19.81 -4.68
CA TRP A 131 -9.50 -20.88 -3.70
C TRP A 131 -8.41 -20.53 -2.69
N LYS A 132 -7.23 -20.12 -3.17
CA LYS A 132 -6.15 -19.70 -2.25
C LYS A 132 -6.54 -18.47 -1.44
N SER A 133 -7.28 -17.54 -2.03
CA SER A 133 -7.80 -16.36 -1.34
C SER A 133 -8.72 -16.76 -0.18
N CYS A 134 -9.63 -17.72 -0.39
CA CYS A 134 -10.47 -18.30 0.67
C CYS A 134 -9.63 -19.00 1.74
N HIS A 135 -8.62 -19.78 1.34
CA HIS A 135 -7.73 -20.46 2.28
C HIS A 135 -6.94 -19.47 3.14
N GLU A 136 -6.35 -18.44 2.54
CA GLU A 136 -5.67 -17.35 3.26
C GLU A 136 -6.62 -16.63 4.21
N LEU A 137 -7.87 -16.37 3.81
CA LEU A 137 -8.88 -15.77 4.69
C LEU A 137 -9.18 -16.67 5.89
N HIS A 138 -9.31 -17.98 5.69
CA HIS A 138 -9.48 -18.94 6.78
C HIS A 138 -8.26 -18.96 7.72
N LEU A 139 -7.04 -18.89 7.19
CA LEU A 139 -5.82 -18.79 8.00
C LEU A 139 -5.79 -17.51 8.83
N VAL A 140 -6.10 -16.35 8.22
CA VAL A 140 -6.16 -15.06 8.93
C VAL A 140 -7.27 -15.07 9.99
N HIS A 141 -8.42 -15.66 9.68
CA HIS A 141 -9.52 -15.81 10.64
C HIS A 141 -9.15 -16.72 11.81
N SER A 142 -8.51 -17.85 11.53
CA SER A 142 -8.01 -18.76 12.57
C SER A 142 -6.95 -18.08 13.44
N LEU A 143 -6.03 -17.36 12.80
CA LEU A 143 -4.99 -16.59 13.47
C LEU A 143 -5.60 -15.51 14.38
N ALA A 144 -6.61 -14.79 13.88
CA ALA A 144 -7.31 -13.78 14.65
C ALA A 144 -7.86 -14.37 15.94
N LYS A 145 -8.47 -15.55 15.87
CA LYS A 145 -9.02 -16.25 17.04
C LYS A 145 -7.95 -16.77 18.00
N SER A 146 -6.90 -17.42 17.48
CA SER A 146 -5.85 -18.01 18.31
C SER A 146 -4.93 -16.98 18.97
N SER A 147 -4.86 -15.77 18.42
CA SER A 147 -4.00 -14.70 18.90
C SER A 147 -4.74 -13.56 19.58
N LEU A 148 -6.00 -13.77 20.00
CA LEU A 148 -6.70 -12.83 20.87
C LEU A 148 -5.95 -12.71 22.20
N SER A 149 -5.59 -11.49 22.58
CA SER A 149 -4.83 -11.25 23.81
C SER A 149 -5.72 -11.11 25.05
N GLY A 150 -7.05 -11.19 24.90
CA GLY A 150 -8.03 -10.86 25.95
C GLY A 150 -8.12 -9.37 26.30
N ARG A 151 -7.29 -8.51 25.68
CA ARG A 151 -7.29 -7.07 25.90
C ARG A 151 -8.24 -6.38 24.93
N SER A 152 -8.84 -5.29 25.38
CA SER A 152 -9.54 -4.34 24.53
C SER A 152 -8.83 -3.00 24.55
N VAL A 153 -8.95 -2.26 23.45
CA VAL A 153 -8.40 -0.90 23.33
C VAL A 153 -9.45 0.02 22.71
N ALA A 154 -9.46 1.27 23.18
CA ALA A 154 -10.28 2.31 22.59
C ALA A 154 -9.68 2.74 21.24
N VAL A 155 -10.47 2.61 20.18
CA VAL A 155 -10.12 3.10 18.83
C VAL A 155 -10.75 4.47 18.63
N GLY A 156 -9.95 5.45 18.28
CA GLY A 156 -10.40 6.81 18.03
C GLY A 156 -11.27 6.98 16.77
N PRO A 157 -11.95 8.12 16.63
CA PRO A 157 -12.88 8.37 15.52
C PRO A 157 -12.19 8.48 14.16
N VAL A 158 -10.92 8.92 14.11
CA VAL A 158 -10.20 9.14 12.85
C VAL A 158 -9.94 7.81 12.14
N ALA A 159 -9.59 6.75 12.87
CA ALA A 159 -9.39 5.40 12.38
C ALA A 159 -10.68 4.78 11.83
N ALA A 160 -11.79 4.99 12.55
CA ALA A 160 -13.10 4.54 12.10
C ALA A 160 -13.50 5.23 10.79
N GLN A 161 -13.31 6.55 10.70
CA GLN A 161 -13.59 7.34 9.50
C GLN A 161 -12.69 6.94 8.33
N ALA A 162 -11.38 6.78 8.55
CA ALA A 162 -10.42 6.35 7.53
C ALA A 162 -10.80 4.98 6.95
N ARG A 163 -11.18 4.02 7.81
CA ARG A 163 -11.65 2.70 7.38
C ARG A 163 -12.92 2.79 6.53
N GLN A 164 -13.93 3.53 7.00
CA GLN A 164 -15.18 3.72 6.25
C GLN A 164 -14.94 4.38 4.90
N ARG A 165 -14.08 5.41 4.85
CA ARG A 165 -13.67 6.09 3.63
C ARG A 165 -12.98 5.13 2.66
N ALA A 166 -12.08 4.28 3.14
CA ALA A 166 -11.40 3.28 2.31
C ALA A 166 -12.38 2.27 1.70
N LEU A 167 -13.39 1.83 2.44
CA LEU A 167 -14.45 0.95 1.94
C LEU A 167 -15.38 1.68 0.96
N ARG A 168 -15.78 2.91 1.27
CA ARG A 168 -16.67 3.74 0.43
C ARG A 168 -16.04 4.08 -0.91
N ARG A 169 -14.77 4.47 -0.95
CA ARG A 169 -14.03 4.70 -2.21
C ARG A 169 -14.06 3.46 -3.12
N GLY A 170 -13.89 2.27 -2.52
CA GLY A 170 -14.00 1.01 -3.24
C GLY A 170 -15.42 0.75 -3.79
N MET A 171 -16.46 1.05 -3.02
CA MET A 171 -17.86 0.95 -3.48
C MET A 171 -18.17 1.95 -4.60
N VAL A 172 -17.73 3.20 -4.49
CA VAL A 172 -17.94 4.22 -5.53
C VAL A 172 -17.30 3.77 -6.84
N ALA A 173 -16.04 3.32 -6.81
CA ALA A 173 -15.38 2.80 -8.01
C ALA A 173 -16.12 1.59 -8.61
N ALA A 174 -16.62 0.69 -7.76
CA ALA A 174 -17.41 -0.47 -8.18
C ALA A 174 -18.78 -0.13 -8.78
N LEU A 175 -19.32 1.08 -8.53
CA LEU A 175 -20.59 1.55 -9.11
C LEU A 175 -20.39 2.42 -10.35
N VAL A 176 -19.40 3.31 -10.32
CA VAL A 176 -19.11 4.25 -11.43
C VAL A 176 -18.68 3.50 -12.69
N LEU A 177 -17.85 2.47 -12.57
CA LEU A 177 -17.34 1.74 -13.73
C LEU A 177 -18.46 0.98 -14.49
N PRO A 178 -19.34 0.19 -13.84
CA PRO A 178 -20.49 -0.39 -14.54
C PRO A 178 -21.45 0.66 -15.12
N LEU A 179 -21.69 1.77 -14.42
CA LEU A 179 -22.55 2.84 -14.96
C LEU A 179 -21.93 3.46 -16.22
N ALA A 180 -20.63 3.73 -16.20
CA ALA A 180 -19.90 4.21 -17.38
C ALA A 180 -19.93 3.18 -18.52
N ALA A 181 -19.85 1.88 -18.20
CA ALA A 181 -20.01 0.82 -19.20
C ALA A 181 -21.40 0.84 -19.85
N VAL A 182 -22.47 1.06 -19.07
CA VAL A 182 -23.84 1.19 -19.61
C VAL A 182 -23.95 2.39 -20.55
N VAL A 183 -23.39 3.54 -20.18
CA VAL A 183 -23.36 4.73 -21.05
C VAL A 183 -22.57 4.47 -22.34
N ALA A 184 -21.42 3.80 -22.24
CA ALA A 184 -20.61 3.46 -23.40
C ALA A 184 -21.31 2.44 -24.33
N TRP A 185 -21.99 1.44 -23.77
CA TRP A 185 -22.84 0.52 -24.55
C TRP A 185 -23.99 1.28 -25.23
N ALA A 186 -24.66 2.20 -24.53
CA ALA A 186 -25.70 3.03 -25.12
C ALA A 186 -25.16 3.88 -26.29
N ALA A 187 -23.95 4.44 -26.17
CA ALA A 187 -23.29 5.16 -27.26
C ALA A 187 -22.98 4.23 -28.45
N ALA A 188 -22.44 3.03 -28.19
CA ALA A 188 -22.19 2.04 -29.24
C ALA A 188 -23.48 1.68 -30.00
N PHE A 189 -24.56 1.42 -29.28
CA PHE A 189 -25.87 1.12 -29.87
C PHE A 189 -26.55 2.31 -30.54
N ALA A 190 -26.23 3.55 -30.14
CA ALA A 190 -26.77 4.74 -30.79
C ALA A 190 -26.12 4.98 -32.16
N VAL A 191 -24.84 4.63 -32.32
CA VAL A 191 -24.09 4.83 -33.57
C VAL A 191 -24.26 3.64 -34.53
N LEU A 192 -24.41 2.42 -34.01
CA LEU A 192 -24.53 1.19 -34.80
C LEU A 192 -25.55 1.25 -35.95
N PRO A 193 -26.79 1.79 -35.79
CA PRO A 193 -27.77 1.85 -36.88
C PRO A 193 -27.30 2.62 -38.11
N ALA A 194 -26.41 3.61 -37.93
CA ALA A 194 -25.85 4.37 -39.04
C ALA A 194 -24.77 3.60 -39.80
N GLU A 195 -24.19 2.56 -39.20
CA GLU A 195 -23.11 1.75 -39.76
C GLU A 195 -23.61 0.42 -40.34
N LEU A 196 -24.75 -0.10 -39.85
CA LEU A 196 -25.30 -1.39 -40.30
C LEU A 196 -25.51 -1.45 -41.82
N GLY A 197 -25.04 -2.54 -42.43
CA GLY A 197 -25.15 -2.81 -43.86
C GLY A 197 -24.11 -2.10 -44.73
N ARG A 198 -23.34 -1.15 -44.19
CA ARG A 198 -22.27 -0.47 -44.94
C ARG A 198 -21.06 -1.38 -45.14
N THR A 199 -20.39 -1.23 -46.27
CA THR A 199 -19.16 -1.98 -46.56
C THR A 199 -17.95 -1.39 -45.83
N TYR A 200 -16.85 -2.14 -45.74
CA TYR A 200 -15.59 -1.69 -45.11
C TYR A 200 -15.07 -0.37 -45.70
N ALA A 201 -15.12 -0.22 -47.02
CA ALA A 201 -14.71 1.00 -47.71
C ALA A 201 -15.65 2.19 -47.44
N GLU A 202 -16.97 1.96 -47.31
CA GLU A 202 -17.96 3.01 -47.04
C GLU A 202 -17.86 3.59 -45.62
N LEU A 203 -17.30 2.82 -44.68
CA LEU A 203 -17.06 3.26 -43.30
C LEU A 203 -15.70 3.94 -43.11
N GLY A 204 -14.83 3.92 -44.12
CA GLY A 204 -13.50 4.53 -44.03
C GLY A 204 -12.56 3.77 -43.10
N GLU A 205 -12.60 2.43 -43.16
CA GLU A 205 -11.70 1.50 -42.44
C GLU A 205 -11.85 1.45 -40.91
N GLU A 206 -12.53 2.44 -40.30
CA GLU A 206 -12.80 2.51 -38.86
C GLU A 206 -14.31 2.49 -38.56
N SER A 207 -14.72 1.74 -37.54
CA SER A 207 -16.09 1.75 -37.02
C SER A 207 -16.14 2.46 -35.67
N SER A 208 -16.95 3.51 -35.57
CA SER A 208 -17.19 4.23 -34.32
C SER A 208 -17.94 3.34 -33.33
N SER A 209 -18.90 2.53 -33.79
CA SER A 209 -19.61 1.59 -32.92
C SER A 209 -18.66 0.55 -32.31
N THR A 210 -17.67 0.07 -33.07
CA THR A 210 -16.61 -0.83 -32.58
C THR A 210 -15.76 -0.17 -31.49
N MET A 211 -15.35 1.09 -31.67
CA MET A 211 -14.54 1.82 -30.69
C MET A 211 -15.30 2.05 -29.38
N PHE A 212 -16.57 2.45 -29.45
CA PHE A 212 -17.42 2.58 -28.27
C PHE A 212 -17.68 1.23 -27.60
N ALA A 213 -17.93 0.17 -28.37
CA ALA A 213 -18.11 -1.18 -27.84
C ALA A 213 -16.83 -1.71 -27.15
N THR A 214 -15.65 -1.38 -27.67
CA THR A 214 -14.36 -1.71 -27.05
C THR A 214 -14.22 -1.04 -25.68
N ALA A 215 -14.47 0.28 -25.62
CA ALA A 215 -14.45 1.02 -24.37
C ALA A 215 -15.50 0.48 -23.38
N ALA A 216 -16.70 0.18 -23.86
CA ALA A 216 -17.77 -0.39 -23.06
C ALA A 216 -17.40 -1.76 -22.48
N ALA A 217 -16.81 -2.65 -23.29
CA ALA A 217 -16.35 -3.96 -22.86
C ALA A 217 -15.19 -3.86 -21.85
N ALA A 218 -14.23 -2.97 -22.07
CA ALA A 218 -13.15 -2.70 -21.10
C ALA A 218 -13.69 -2.23 -19.74
N LEU A 219 -14.66 -1.31 -19.76
CA LEU A 219 -15.34 -0.82 -18.57
C LEU A 219 -16.19 -1.91 -17.90
N SER A 220 -16.89 -2.75 -18.67
CA SER A 220 -17.66 -3.90 -18.14
C SER A 220 -16.75 -4.89 -17.41
N VAL A 221 -15.64 -5.29 -18.03
CA VAL A 221 -14.67 -6.23 -17.42
C VAL A 221 -14.05 -5.64 -16.16
N THR A 222 -13.59 -4.39 -16.23
CA THR A 222 -12.95 -3.71 -15.09
C THR A 222 -13.95 -3.45 -13.97
N GLY A 223 -15.18 -3.05 -14.32
CA GLY A 223 -16.28 -2.83 -13.38
C GLY A 223 -16.66 -4.11 -12.66
N LEU A 224 -16.86 -5.22 -13.38
CA LEU A 224 -17.18 -6.52 -12.79
C LEU A 224 -16.05 -7.01 -11.86
N ALA A 225 -14.80 -6.92 -12.29
CA ALA A 225 -13.65 -7.27 -11.45
C ALA A 225 -13.56 -6.37 -10.20
N GLY A 226 -13.89 -5.09 -10.33
CA GLY A 226 -13.99 -4.13 -9.23
C GLY A 226 -15.08 -4.49 -8.22
N VAL A 227 -16.28 -4.83 -8.70
CA VAL A 227 -17.41 -5.30 -7.87
C VAL A 227 -17.03 -6.57 -7.12
N ILE A 228 -16.52 -7.59 -7.80
CA ILE A 228 -16.10 -8.87 -7.18
C ILE A 228 -15.08 -8.61 -6.08
N ARG A 229 -14.06 -7.78 -6.36
CA ARG A 229 -13.03 -7.42 -5.38
C ARG A 229 -13.61 -6.69 -4.17
N GLN A 230 -14.52 -5.75 -4.38
CA GLN A 230 -15.11 -4.99 -3.29
C GLN A 230 -16.05 -5.85 -2.44
N MET A 231 -16.84 -6.73 -3.07
CA MET A 231 -17.66 -7.72 -2.37
C MET A 231 -16.80 -8.67 -1.54
N TRP A 232 -15.71 -9.18 -2.12
CA TRP A 232 -14.74 -10.01 -1.41
C TRP A 232 -14.12 -9.29 -0.22
N ARG A 233 -13.75 -8.01 -0.37
CA ARG A 233 -13.22 -7.19 0.72
C ARG A 233 -14.22 -7.04 1.85
N ILE A 234 -15.47 -6.69 1.55
CA ILE A 234 -16.53 -6.54 2.55
C ILE A 234 -16.72 -7.88 3.28
N TYR A 235 -16.90 -8.97 2.53
CA TYR A 235 -17.02 -10.32 3.07
C TYR A 235 -15.85 -10.69 3.99
N ALA A 236 -14.61 -10.50 3.54
CA ALA A 236 -13.41 -10.82 4.30
C ALA A 236 -13.32 -10.02 5.62
N THR A 237 -13.58 -8.71 5.57
CA THR A 237 -13.57 -7.87 6.78
C THR A 237 -14.67 -8.24 7.78
N HIS A 238 -15.85 -8.65 7.30
CA HIS A 238 -16.90 -9.18 8.16
C HIS A 238 -16.55 -10.55 8.73
N ARG A 239 -15.94 -11.42 7.91
CA ARG A 239 -15.60 -12.79 8.29
C ARG A 239 -14.56 -12.83 9.42
N VAL A 240 -13.49 -12.05 9.30
CA VAL A 240 -12.39 -11.97 10.27
C VAL A 240 -12.81 -11.21 11.52
N GLY A 241 -13.52 -10.10 11.35
CA GLY A 241 -13.97 -9.25 12.44
C GLY A 241 -13.70 -7.78 12.18
N THR A 242 -14.74 -6.96 12.32
CA THR A 242 -14.68 -5.53 11.99
C THR A 242 -14.11 -4.65 13.10
N ARG A 243 -13.98 -5.18 14.32
CA ARG A 243 -13.51 -4.45 15.52
C ARG A 243 -12.28 -5.12 16.14
N LEU A 244 -11.28 -5.36 15.31
CA LEU A 244 -10.00 -5.94 15.71
C LEU A 244 -8.87 -4.96 15.47
N VAL A 245 -8.01 -4.82 16.48
CA VAL A 245 -6.73 -4.12 16.40
C VAL A 245 -5.63 -5.15 16.41
N TRP A 246 -4.82 -5.19 15.35
CA TRP A 246 -3.74 -6.14 15.18
C TRP A 246 -2.41 -5.51 15.61
N GLU A 247 -1.68 -6.16 16.51
CA GLU A 247 -0.33 -5.81 16.96
C GLU A 247 0.69 -6.71 16.23
N ILE A 248 1.11 -6.30 15.04
CA ILE A 248 1.92 -7.10 14.13
C ILE A 248 3.41 -6.88 14.38
N PRO A 249 4.24 -7.93 14.48
CA PRO A 249 5.67 -7.76 14.62
C PRO A 249 6.30 -7.03 13.43
N VAL A 250 7.15 -6.02 13.73
CA VAL A 250 7.94 -5.30 12.73
C VAL A 250 8.87 -6.27 11.99
N ASN A 251 9.14 -5.98 10.71
CA ASN A 251 9.95 -6.79 9.78
C ASN A 251 9.37 -8.17 9.39
N ALA A 252 8.18 -8.55 9.87
CA ALA A 252 7.55 -9.83 9.54
C ALA A 252 6.69 -9.80 8.25
N GLY A 253 7.00 -8.90 7.30
CA GLY A 253 6.59 -9.04 5.90
C GLY A 253 5.35 -8.29 5.40
N LEU A 254 4.68 -7.45 6.20
CA LEU A 254 3.45 -6.76 5.74
C LEU A 254 3.44 -5.22 5.84
N ALA A 255 4.36 -4.58 6.54
CA ALA A 255 4.28 -3.14 6.73
C ALA A 255 5.66 -2.49 6.80
N SER A 256 6.09 -1.93 5.68
CA SER A 256 7.21 -0.98 5.60
C SER A 256 6.76 0.45 5.27
N GLN A 257 5.45 0.71 5.19
CA GLN A 257 4.92 2.07 5.16
C GLN A 257 3.95 2.29 6.33
N TRP A 258 4.54 2.56 7.49
CA TRP A 258 4.09 3.71 8.25
C TRP A 258 4.31 4.93 7.32
N PRO A 259 3.48 5.98 7.28
CA PRO A 259 4.11 7.28 7.22
C PRO A 259 4.99 7.28 8.47
N LEU A 260 6.27 6.92 8.35
CA LEU A 260 7.21 7.34 9.36
C LEU A 260 6.98 8.85 9.41
N VAL A 261 6.15 9.28 10.37
CA VAL A 261 6.57 10.38 11.20
C VAL A 261 7.87 9.80 11.73
N MET A 262 8.94 10.02 10.96
CA MET A 262 10.27 10.09 11.51
C MET A 262 9.98 10.90 12.77
N ARG A 263 10.17 10.32 13.96
CA ARG A 263 10.34 11.18 15.12
C ARG A 263 11.62 11.92 14.75
N GLU A 264 11.46 13.02 14.04
CA GLU A 264 12.56 13.86 13.66
C GLU A 264 13.10 14.34 14.99
N SER A 265 14.36 14.00 15.20
CA SER A 265 15.08 14.48 16.35
C SER A 265 15.15 16.00 16.28
N GLY A 266 15.19 16.64 17.44
CA GLY A 266 15.26 18.09 17.56
C GLY A 266 13.91 18.79 17.45
N LEU A 267 12.78 18.08 17.41
CA LEU A 267 11.45 18.70 17.39
C LEU A 267 10.87 18.88 18.80
N ALA A 268 10.35 20.08 19.10
CA ALA A 268 9.53 20.38 20.27
C ALA A 268 8.08 19.95 20.03
N PRO A 269 7.42 19.29 21.00
CA PRO A 269 6.05 18.82 20.83
C PRO A 269 5.07 20.01 20.86
N GLY A 270 4.02 19.93 20.03
CA GLY A 270 3.09 21.04 19.78
C GLY A 270 2.37 21.55 21.04
N ASP A 271 1.98 20.64 21.92
CA ASP A 271 1.36 20.96 23.21
C ASP A 271 2.29 21.79 24.13
N ALA A 272 3.58 21.50 24.12
CA ALA A 272 4.59 22.24 24.89
C ALA A 272 4.94 23.61 24.29
N LEU A 273 4.54 23.92 23.04
CA LEU A 273 4.73 25.24 22.42
C LEU A 273 3.83 26.31 23.04
N SER A 274 2.75 25.91 23.70
CA SER A 274 1.81 26.80 24.38
C SER A 274 2.24 27.23 25.78
N LEU A 275 3.29 26.63 26.33
CA LEU A 275 3.81 26.95 27.66
C LEU A 275 4.46 28.33 27.69
N ALA A 276 4.16 29.13 28.72
CA ALA A 276 4.61 30.52 28.83
C ALA A 276 6.14 30.71 28.80
N GLU A 277 6.90 29.70 29.21
CA GLU A 277 8.38 29.69 29.23
C GLU A 277 9.00 29.17 27.92
N CYS A 278 8.18 28.64 27.00
CA CYS A 278 8.64 28.11 25.72
C CYS A 278 8.80 29.24 24.70
N VAL A 279 10.01 29.38 24.15
CA VAL A 279 10.29 30.38 23.10
C VAL A 279 10.44 29.77 21.70
N CYS A 280 10.32 28.43 21.56
CA CYS A 280 10.52 27.74 20.28
C CYS A 280 9.63 28.31 19.16
N LEU A 281 8.35 28.54 19.44
CA LEU A 281 7.40 29.07 18.45
C LEU A 281 7.71 30.52 18.08
N ALA A 282 8.09 31.34 19.06
CA ALA A 282 8.47 32.73 18.83
C ALA A 282 9.72 32.83 17.96
N GLU A 283 10.73 32.01 18.21
CA GLU A 283 11.95 31.97 17.39
C GLU A 283 11.70 31.41 15.99
N PHE A 284 10.89 30.35 15.87
CA PHE A 284 10.51 29.81 14.58
C PHE A 284 9.82 30.87 13.70
N ARG A 285 8.85 31.62 14.25
CA ARG A 285 8.17 32.71 13.53
C ARG A 285 9.11 33.85 13.14
N ARG A 286 10.16 34.13 13.93
CA ARG A 286 11.19 35.12 13.56
C ARG A 286 12.06 34.62 12.42
N ALA A 287 12.40 33.33 12.40
CA ALA A 287 13.21 32.72 11.36
C ALA A 287 12.44 32.57 10.04
N PHE A 288 11.11 32.39 10.12
CA PHE A 288 10.23 32.17 8.98
C PHE A 288 9.02 33.13 9.02
N PRO A 289 9.21 34.42 8.73
CA PRO A 289 8.18 35.44 8.87
C PRO A 289 7.03 35.29 7.86
N ASP A 290 7.27 34.64 6.72
CA ASP A 290 6.27 34.44 5.65
C ASP A 290 5.37 33.21 5.86
N THR A 291 5.57 32.47 6.96
CA THR A 291 4.72 31.33 7.35
C THR A 291 3.48 31.88 8.07
N ASP A 292 2.57 32.47 7.31
CA ASP A 292 1.32 33.04 7.81
C ASP A 292 0.48 31.99 8.54
N GLY A 293 0.30 32.18 9.85
CA GLY A 293 -0.90 31.81 10.64
C GLY A 293 -1.27 30.34 10.87
N ASP A 294 -0.98 29.44 9.93
CA ASP A 294 -1.62 28.12 9.84
C ASP A 294 -0.64 26.99 10.18
N LEU A 295 0.09 27.10 11.30
CA LEU A 295 0.63 25.88 11.92
C LEU A 295 -0.52 25.22 12.68
N PRO A 296 -1.05 24.06 12.25
CA PRO A 296 -2.02 23.31 13.05
C PRO A 296 -1.51 23.13 14.49
N GLU A 297 -2.41 23.21 15.47
CA GLU A 297 -2.10 23.19 16.91
C GLU A 297 -1.28 21.96 17.37
N ASP A 298 -1.23 20.91 16.55
CA ASP A 298 -0.51 19.65 16.80
C ASP A 298 0.83 19.53 16.04
N GLU A 299 1.26 20.56 15.29
CA GLU A 299 2.50 20.50 14.49
C GLU A 299 3.74 20.82 15.33
N SER A 300 4.67 19.87 15.36
CA SER A 300 5.95 20.00 16.07
C SER A 300 6.95 20.80 15.23
N ILE A 301 7.60 21.78 15.83
CA ILE A 301 8.64 22.61 15.20
C ILE A 301 10.02 22.26 15.76
N TYR A 302 11.09 22.64 15.06
CA TYR A 302 12.44 22.51 15.60
C TYR A 302 12.57 23.29 16.91
N ALA A 303 13.04 22.59 17.94
CA ALA A 303 13.30 23.17 19.23
C ALA A 303 14.44 24.18 19.10
N SER A 304 14.20 25.39 19.59
CA SER A 304 15.23 26.42 19.69
C SER A 304 16.38 25.95 20.60
N GLU A 305 17.61 26.31 20.22
CA GLU A 305 18.82 26.05 21.01
C GLU A 305 18.80 26.79 22.35
N TYR A 306 18.16 27.96 22.39
CA TYR A 306 18.13 28.87 23.54
C TYR A 306 16.84 28.76 24.35
N CYS A 307 15.97 27.79 24.03
CA CYS A 307 14.71 27.64 24.75
C CYS A 307 14.96 27.16 26.19
N PRO A 308 14.39 27.82 27.21
CA PRO A 308 14.53 27.37 28.60
C PRO A 308 14.01 25.95 28.84
N LEU A 309 13.03 25.51 28.04
CA LEU A 309 12.39 24.20 28.18
C LEU A 309 12.96 23.12 27.26
N HIS A 310 13.44 23.50 26.07
CA HIS A 310 13.83 22.55 25.01
C HIS A 310 15.22 22.82 24.43
N GLY A 311 15.97 23.76 24.99
CA GLY A 311 17.28 24.20 24.52
C GLY A 311 18.45 23.39 25.08
N ILE A 312 19.65 23.71 24.60
CA ILE A 312 20.89 22.98 24.90
C ILE A 312 21.24 23.10 26.39
N ASP A 313 21.04 24.27 26.99
CA ASP A 313 21.30 24.48 28.42
C ASP A 313 20.39 23.60 29.29
N ARG A 314 19.13 23.40 28.87
CA ARG A 314 18.23 22.49 29.56
C ARG A 314 18.72 21.04 29.47
N ILE A 315 19.16 20.59 28.30
CA ILE A 315 19.72 19.25 28.09
C ILE A 315 20.94 19.01 29.00
N ASN A 316 21.83 20.01 29.05
CA ASN A 316 23.07 19.94 29.83
C ASN A 316 22.82 20.05 31.34
N GLY A 317 21.70 20.66 31.75
CA GLY A 317 21.28 20.74 33.15
C GLY A 317 20.65 19.47 33.72
N LEU A 318 20.31 18.47 32.88
CA LEU A 318 19.70 17.22 33.34
C LEU A 318 20.74 16.31 34.03
N SER A 319 20.36 15.63 35.11
CA SER A 319 21.11 14.47 35.59
C SER A 319 20.97 13.29 34.62
N ALA A 320 21.86 12.30 34.72
CA ALA A 320 21.79 11.10 33.88
C ALA A 320 20.45 10.34 34.03
N GLY A 321 19.89 10.33 35.24
CA GLY A 321 18.59 9.71 35.52
C GLY A 321 17.42 10.47 34.89
N GLU A 322 17.40 11.80 35.00
CA GLU A 322 16.38 12.65 34.37
C GLU A 322 16.47 12.60 32.84
N PHE A 323 17.69 12.59 32.30
CA PHE A 323 17.93 12.42 30.87
C PHE A 323 17.40 11.07 30.38
N GLY A 324 17.72 9.98 31.09
CA GLY A 324 17.21 8.64 30.77
C GLY A 324 15.68 8.55 30.80
N ALA A 325 15.03 9.23 31.76
CA ALA A 325 13.57 9.29 31.84
C ALA A 325 12.95 10.05 30.66
N LEU A 326 13.63 11.09 30.16
CA LEU A 326 13.19 11.91 29.03
C LEU A 326 13.68 11.39 27.67
N ALA A 327 14.47 10.32 27.60
CA ALA A 327 15.11 9.85 26.36
C ALA A 327 14.13 9.59 25.20
N GLY A 328 12.84 9.38 25.49
CA GLY A 328 11.80 9.23 24.47
C GLY A 328 11.36 10.54 23.77
N GLU A 329 11.79 11.70 24.26
CA GLU A 329 11.42 13.01 23.77
C GLU A 329 12.26 13.44 22.56
N SER A 330 11.63 13.88 21.47
CA SER A 330 12.31 14.21 20.21
C SER A 330 13.29 15.38 20.35
N TRP A 331 12.94 16.39 21.15
CA TRP A 331 13.74 17.60 21.30
C TRP A 331 15.12 17.34 21.91
N LEU A 332 15.33 16.27 22.68
CA LEU A 332 16.64 15.98 23.28
C LEU A 332 17.73 15.71 22.23
N TRP A 333 17.32 15.18 21.07
CA TRP A 333 18.21 14.55 20.12
C TRP A 333 18.61 15.51 19.00
N ASP A 334 19.82 15.32 18.49
CA ASP A 334 20.27 15.98 17.28
C ASP A 334 19.48 15.46 16.06
N SER A 335 19.05 16.36 15.17
CA SER A 335 18.26 16.02 13.98
C SER A 335 18.94 14.96 13.11
N GLN A 336 20.27 14.85 13.16
CA GLN A 336 21.07 13.90 12.39
C GLN A 336 21.30 12.54 13.10
N SER A 337 21.11 12.44 14.42
CA SER A 337 21.37 11.18 15.16
C SER A 337 20.19 10.21 15.16
N GLY A 338 18.99 10.71 14.84
CA GLY A 338 17.73 9.99 15.09
C GLY A 338 17.45 9.79 16.59
N PRO A 339 16.20 9.47 16.97
CA PRO A 339 15.81 9.25 18.36
C PRO A 339 16.15 7.82 18.80
N PRO A 340 16.34 7.57 20.11
CA PRO A 340 16.65 6.25 20.62
C PRO A 340 15.45 5.32 20.49
N GLU A 341 15.74 4.08 20.12
CA GLU A 341 14.74 3.02 20.03
C GLU A 341 14.72 2.21 21.33
N ARG A 342 13.53 1.98 21.91
CA ARG A 342 13.40 1.11 23.09
C ARG A 342 13.79 -0.34 22.77
N VAL A 343 14.50 -0.99 23.69
CA VAL A 343 14.79 -2.44 23.68
C VAL A 343 13.49 -3.18 23.97
N GLY A 344 13.14 -4.15 23.12
CA GLY A 344 12.10 -5.12 23.41
C GLY A 344 11.51 -5.74 22.14
N PRO A 345 11.37 -7.07 22.05
CA PRO A 345 10.65 -7.74 20.97
C PRO A 345 9.17 -7.32 20.88
N ASP A 346 8.66 -6.70 21.95
CA ASP A 346 7.28 -6.29 22.11
C ASP A 346 6.99 -4.81 21.79
N ASN A 347 8.02 -3.95 21.69
CA ASN A 347 7.84 -2.50 21.51
C ASN A 347 7.85 -2.04 20.05
N ARG A 348 8.11 -2.95 19.10
CA ARG A 348 8.08 -2.69 17.66
C ARG A 348 6.95 -3.49 17.03
N ARG A 349 5.72 -3.27 17.49
CA ARG A 349 4.52 -3.85 16.88
C ARG A 349 3.73 -2.78 16.15
N LEU A 350 3.46 -3.04 14.88
CA LEU A 350 2.64 -2.22 14.00
C LEU A 350 1.17 -2.44 14.35
N LEU A 351 0.44 -1.35 14.51
CA LEU A 351 -0.97 -1.38 14.85
C LEU A 351 -1.81 -1.23 13.57
N LEU A 352 -2.65 -2.24 13.27
CA LEU A 352 -3.58 -2.19 12.14
C LEU A 352 -5.02 -2.36 12.60
N TYR A 353 -5.90 -1.47 12.15
CA TYR A 353 -7.34 -1.58 12.39
C TYR A 353 -8.05 -2.31 11.24
N GLY A 354 -8.78 -3.38 11.60
CA GLY A 354 -9.67 -4.10 10.69
C GLY A 354 -8.98 -4.96 9.63
N PHE A 355 -7.72 -5.35 9.83
CA PHE A 355 -6.96 -6.20 8.92
C PHE A 355 -7.68 -7.53 8.62
N ALA A 356 -7.72 -7.90 7.33
CA ALA A 356 -8.32 -9.13 6.81
C ALA A 356 -7.47 -9.70 5.66
N GLY A 357 -6.15 -9.74 5.85
CA GLY A 357 -5.21 -10.30 4.87
C GLY A 357 -5.08 -9.44 3.60
N HIS A 358 -4.93 -10.11 2.46
CA HIS A 358 -4.75 -9.43 1.16
C HIS A 358 -6.00 -8.70 0.67
N ALA A 359 -7.19 -9.02 1.22
CA ALA A 359 -8.47 -8.41 0.84
C ALA A 359 -8.61 -6.99 1.43
N PHE A 360 -8.12 -6.81 2.65
CA PHE A 360 -8.05 -5.53 3.35
C PHE A 360 -6.82 -5.50 4.25
N THR A 361 -5.83 -4.69 3.90
CA THR A 361 -4.55 -4.65 4.60
C THR A 361 -4.58 -3.83 5.89
N GLY A 362 -5.75 -3.35 6.32
CA GLY A 362 -5.91 -2.60 7.58
C GLY A 362 -5.59 -1.11 7.44
N ILE A 363 -6.07 -0.33 8.41
CA ILE A 363 -5.71 1.09 8.57
C ILE A 363 -4.58 1.19 9.61
N PRO A 364 -3.44 1.84 9.30
CA PRO A 364 -2.37 2.06 10.28
C PRO A 364 -2.84 2.93 11.46
N LEU A 365 -2.41 2.57 12.67
CA LEU A 365 -2.76 3.29 13.89
C LEU A 365 -1.51 3.73 14.68
N LYS A 366 -1.68 4.72 15.54
CA LYS A 366 -0.71 5.25 16.49
C LYS A 366 -1.33 5.29 17.89
N ALA A 367 -0.54 4.96 18.91
CA ALA A 367 -0.95 5.18 20.30
C ALA A 367 -1.01 6.69 20.62
N ARG A 368 -2.10 7.11 21.24
CA ARG A 368 -2.30 8.42 21.87
C ARG A 368 -2.52 8.21 23.39
N ALA A 369 -2.57 9.30 24.16
CA ALA A 369 -2.61 9.24 25.62
C ALA A 369 -3.74 8.36 26.21
N ASP A 370 -4.89 8.29 25.54
CA ASP A 370 -6.12 7.62 26.00
C ASP A 370 -6.68 6.57 25.02
N CYS A 371 -6.21 6.57 23.77
CA CYS A 371 -6.72 5.71 22.71
C CYS A 371 -5.66 5.36 21.66
N ILE A 372 -6.00 4.45 20.76
CA ILE A 372 -5.24 4.21 19.54
C ILE A 372 -6.03 4.80 18.37
N ASP A 373 -5.42 5.65 17.56
CA ASP A 373 -6.10 6.30 16.44
C ASP A 373 -5.25 6.36 15.17
N ALA A 374 -5.87 6.63 14.03
CA ALA A 374 -5.16 6.94 12.80
C ALA A 374 -4.46 8.31 12.94
N PRO A 375 -3.28 8.49 12.31
CA PRO A 375 -2.53 9.75 12.43
C PRO A 375 -3.26 10.92 11.78
N PHE A 376 -3.98 10.69 10.68
CA PHE A 376 -4.79 11.68 9.97
C PHE A 376 -5.95 11.00 9.22
N PRO A 377 -7.07 11.70 8.95
CA PRO A 377 -8.26 11.09 8.36
C PRO A 377 -8.02 10.50 6.96
N GLU A 378 -7.18 11.12 6.15
CA GLU A 378 -6.96 10.77 4.74
C GLU A 378 -6.13 9.49 4.56
N ILE A 379 -5.62 8.91 5.66
CA ILE A 379 -4.74 7.75 5.59
C ILE A 379 -5.40 6.58 4.85
N GLY A 380 -4.63 6.01 3.92
CA GLY A 380 -5.05 4.86 3.14
C GLY A 380 -4.92 3.55 3.91
N GLN A 381 -5.31 2.47 3.24
CA GLN A 381 -4.94 1.12 3.67
C GLN A 381 -3.41 0.97 3.73
N ALA A 382 -2.91 0.19 4.69
CA ALA A 382 -1.50 -0.13 4.79
C ALA A 382 -0.99 -0.68 3.45
N ARG A 383 0.10 -0.11 2.93
CA ARG A 383 0.68 -0.52 1.65
C ARG A 383 1.86 -1.44 1.89
N GLU A 384 1.93 -2.50 1.10
CA GLU A 384 3.09 -3.37 1.03
C GLU A 384 4.20 -2.64 0.26
N THR A 385 5.18 -2.09 0.95
CA THR A 385 6.42 -1.61 0.34
C THR A 385 7.35 -2.80 0.10
N GLN A 386 8.26 -2.69 -0.88
CA GLN A 386 9.41 -3.57 -0.86
C GLN A 386 10.10 -3.36 0.50
N PRO A 387 10.47 -4.42 1.25
CA PRO A 387 11.38 -4.24 2.39
C PRO A 387 12.52 -3.41 1.85
N GLY A 388 12.77 -2.28 2.49
CA GLY A 388 13.41 -1.15 1.84
C GLY A 388 14.61 -1.59 1.01
N LYS A 389 14.88 -0.84 -0.07
CA LYS A 389 16.27 -0.42 -0.19
C LYS A 389 16.60 0.12 1.20
N VAL A 390 17.36 -0.66 1.97
CA VAL A 390 18.15 -0.13 3.07
C VAL A 390 18.75 1.11 2.45
N VAL A 391 18.31 2.30 2.89
CA VAL A 391 19.03 3.52 2.56
C VAL A 391 20.45 3.16 2.94
N PRO A 392 21.37 3.08 1.98
CA PRO A 392 22.69 2.59 2.28
C PRO A 392 23.20 3.41 3.48
N ASP A 393 23.85 2.75 4.44
CA ASP A 393 24.28 3.34 5.73
C ASP A 393 25.31 4.47 5.57
N TRP A 394 25.48 4.98 4.35
CA TRP A 394 26.39 6.03 3.92
C TRP A 394 25.83 7.44 4.25
N ASP A 395 24.52 7.56 4.48
CA ASP A 395 23.84 8.84 4.83
C ASP A 395 23.64 9.04 6.34
N LYS A 396 24.08 8.12 7.21
CA LYS A 396 24.12 8.40 8.64
C LYS A 396 25.34 9.27 8.91
N SER A 397 25.10 10.56 9.16
CA SER A 397 26.12 11.45 9.70
C SER A 397 26.83 10.79 10.87
N GLU A 398 28.15 10.83 10.89
CA GLU A 398 28.89 10.37 12.06
C GLU A 398 28.70 11.35 13.20
N ARG A 399 28.73 10.82 14.42
CA ARG A 399 28.68 11.60 15.63
C ARG A 399 29.84 12.63 15.65
N PRO A 400 29.61 13.89 16.04
CA PRO A 400 30.69 14.86 16.23
C PRO A 400 31.75 14.34 17.22
N ALA A 401 33.03 14.36 16.82
CA ALA A 401 34.11 13.83 17.65
C ALA A 401 34.49 14.74 18.84
N ALA A 402 34.23 16.05 18.73
CA ALA A 402 34.62 17.06 19.71
C ALA A 402 33.43 17.59 20.51
N GLY A 403 33.69 18.11 21.71
CA GLY A 403 32.68 18.81 22.52
C GLY A 403 31.75 17.91 23.35
N VAL A 404 32.05 16.61 23.46
CA VAL A 404 31.32 15.67 24.31
C VAL A 404 31.47 16.08 25.77
N LEU A 405 30.34 16.28 26.44
CA LEU A 405 30.26 16.58 27.86
C LEU A 405 30.32 15.27 28.66
N ASP A 406 29.48 14.31 28.30
CA ASP A 406 29.42 13.00 28.93
C ASP A 406 28.70 11.96 28.06
N MET A 407 28.72 10.73 28.56
CA MET A 407 28.16 9.54 27.93
C MET A 407 27.18 8.86 28.90
N ILE A 408 25.93 8.68 28.48
CA ILE A 408 24.86 8.12 29.31
C ILE A 408 24.40 6.80 28.72
N ASP A 409 24.55 5.72 29.48
CA ASP A 409 23.93 4.42 29.14
C ASP A 409 22.41 4.50 29.29
N LEU A 410 21.68 4.24 28.20
CA LEU A 410 20.22 4.26 28.19
C LEU A 410 19.60 2.87 28.36
N GLN A 411 20.41 1.81 28.48
CA GLN A 411 19.89 0.45 28.75
C GLN A 411 19.05 0.38 30.02
N PRO A 412 19.42 1.01 31.16
CA PRO A 412 18.59 1.03 32.36
C PRO A 412 17.23 1.71 32.15
N ALA A 413 17.15 2.66 31.20
CA ALA A 413 15.90 3.32 30.79
C ALA A 413 15.13 2.53 29.70
N GLY A 414 15.64 1.36 29.31
CA GLY A 414 15.01 0.47 28.34
C GLY A 414 15.28 0.84 26.88
N TYR A 415 16.38 1.53 26.56
CA TYR A 415 16.78 1.87 25.18
C TYR A 415 18.07 1.17 24.75
N ASN A 416 18.19 0.86 23.46
CA ASN A 416 19.28 0.01 22.96
C ASN A 416 20.48 0.84 22.52
N GLY A 417 21.17 1.49 23.45
CA GLY A 417 22.33 2.30 23.10
C GLY A 417 22.68 3.35 24.12
N THR A 418 23.49 4.30 23.68
CA THR A 418 24.14 5.29 24.52
C THR A 418 23.84 6.69 23.97
N ALA A 419 23.63 7.64 24.87
CA ALA A 419 23.55 9.05 24.51
C ALA A 419 24.89 9.74 24.76
N TYR A 420 25.32 10.58 23.83
CA TYR A 420 26.44 11.50 24.01
C TYR A 420 25.89 12.91 24.08
N ARG A 421 26.09 13.61 25.19
CA ARG A 421 25.69 15.01 25.32
C ARG A 421 26.84 15.92 24.92
N TYR A 422 26.51 17.11 24.39
CA TYR A 422 27.50 18.07 23.92
C TYR A 422 27.36 19.40 24.64
N ARG A 423 28.50 20.06 24.85
CA ARG A 423 28.54 21.38 25.48
C ARG A 423 27.76 22.44 24.69
N HIS A 424 27.77 22.32 23.36
CA HIS A 424 27.18 23.30 22.44
C HIS A 424 26.29 22.63 21.39
N GLY A 425 25.68 21.49 21.72
CA GLY A 425 24.86 20.74 20.79
C GLY A 425 23.82 19.86 21.50
N ARG A 426 22.84 19.38 20.73
CA ARG A 426 21.87 18.40 21.21
C ARG A 426 22.53 17.03 21.40
N ALA A 427 21.86 16.15 22.11
CA ALA A 427 22.42 14.82 22.38
C ALA A 427 22.44 13.97 21.12
N TRP A 428 23.48 13.15 20.97
CA TRP A 428 23.60 12.19 19.89
C TRP A 428 23.30 10.78 20.41
N PHE A 429 22.39 10.06 19.75
CA PHE A 429 22.15 8.65 20.06
C PHE A 429 23.03 7.73 19.22
N GLU A 430 23.64 6.74 19.87
CA GLU A 430 24.37 5.65 19.21
C GLU A 430 23.77 4.31 19.65
N ALA A 431 23.27 3.54 18.69
CA ALA A 431 22.69 2.23 18.97
C ALA A 431 23.79 1.24 19.39
N ALA A 432 23.52 0.39 20.38
CA ALA A 432 24.43 -0.70 20.72
C ALA A 432 24.52 -1.68 19.54
N ASP A 433 25.73 -1.92 19.05
CA ASP A 433 26.02 -2.83 17.93
C ASP A 433 25.47 -4.24 18.23
N THR A 434 24.30 -4.55 17.68
CA THR A 434 23.78 -5.92 17.67
C THR A 434 24.51 -6.72 16.58
N GLY A 435 25.78 -7.07 16.83
CA GLY A 435 26.43 -8.16 16.09
C GLY A 435 27.60 -7.80 15.16
N LYS A 436 28.58 -7.02 15.63
CA LYS A 436 29.97 -7.21 15.17
C LYS A 436 30.77 -7.83 16.32
N PRO A 437 31.41 -9.00 16.14
CA PRO A 437 32.35 -9.50 17.14
C PRO A 437 33.44 -8.44 17.30
N ALA A 438 33.78 -8.15 18.56
CA ALA A 438 34.91 -7.32 18.91
C ALA A 438 36.15 -7.86 18.19
N THR A 439 36.56 -7.22 17.10
CA THR A 439 37.91 -7.38 16.59
C THR A 439 38.79 -6.70 17.62
N GLY A 440 39.38 -7.52 18.48
CA GLY A 440 40.32 -7.06 19.48
C GLY A 440 41.42 -6.26 18.82
N ARG A 441 41.49 -4.97 19.11
CA ARG A 441 42.77 -4.25 19.08
C ARG A 441 43.47 -4.57 20.40
N GLN A 442 44.12 -5.73 20.42
CA GLN A 442 45.29 -5.93 21.28
C GLN A 442 46.51 -5.38 20.52
N GLY A 443 47.24 -4.50 21.20
CA GLY A 443 48.70 -4.40 21.11
C GLY A 443 49.29 -3.71 19.87
N SER A 444 49.77 -2.48 20.07
CA SER A 444 51.10 -2.08 19.61
C SER A 444 51.50 -0.78 20.31
N GLU A 445 52.02 -0.91 21.54
CA GLU A 445 53.07 -0.02 21.99
C GLU A 445 54.42 -0.51 21.41
N ALA A 446 55.30 0.47 21.17
CA ALA A 446 56.74 0.41 20.89
C ALA A 446 57.20 0.04 19.45
N LEU A 447 57.46 1.09 18.66
CA LEU A 447 58.81 1.67 18.50
C LEU A 447 58.73 3.15 18.11
#